data_AF-A0A1C2ECZ1-F1
#
_entry.id   AF-A0A1C2ECZ1-F1
#
_cell.length_a   1.000
_cell.length_b   1.000
_cell.length_c   1.000
_cell.angle_alpha   90.00
_cell.angle_beta   90.00
_cell.angle_gamma   90.00
#
_symmetry.space_group_name_H-M   'P 1'
#
loop_
_entity.id
_entity.type
_entity.pdbx_description
1 polymer ?
#
loop_
_entity_poly.entity_id
_entity_poly.type
_entity_poly.pdbx_seq_one_letter_code
_entity_poly.pdbx_strand_id
1 'polypeptide(L)'
;MAISQEIKDAIHSITLEYWAAHSRPLLLSNLPPLVEAQVTNYKNMLEKRTLKSVIKEVAAEGQVRLVMHPTHKAKVGVVPTSAVYEFEEEARPAPAKDSDTSKPREDEPVLLLLRALARLSPEELEKVNIPVAVLVKLLK
;
A
#
# COMPACT_ATOMS: atom_id res chain seq x y z
N MET A 1 -26.27 -1.79 19.82
CA MET A 1 -25.31 -2.83 20.23
C MET A 1 -23.93 -2.22 20.18
N ALA A 2 -23.28 -2.16 21.34
CA ALA A 2 -21.91 -1.65 21.47
C ALA A 2 -20.95 -2.70 20.89
N ILE A 3 -19.95 -2.24 20.15
CA ILE A 3 -18.83 -3.10 19.73
C ILE A 3 -18.15 -3.59 21.01
N SER A 4 -17.74 -4.87 21.04
CA SER A 4 -17.00 -5.43 22.16
C SER A 4 -15.76 -4.59 22.45
N GLN A 5 -15.65 -4.11 23.70
CA GLN A 5 -14.56 -3.25 24.15
C GLN A 5 -13.19 -3.87 23.89
N GLU A 6 -13.11 -5.20 23.99
CA GLU A 6 -11.92 -6.01 23.68
C GLU A 6 -11.35 -5.75 22.27
N ILE A 7 -12.21 -5.57 21.25
CA ILE A 7 -11.75 -5.26 19.88
C ILE A 7 -11.19 -3.85 19.81
N LYS A 8 -11.82 -2.89 20.50
CA LYS A 8 -11.37 -1.49 20.52
C LYS A 8 -9.99 -1.39 21.17
N ASP A 9 -9.83 -2.06 22.29
CA ASP A 9 -8.58 -2.09 23.06
C ASP A 9 -7.46 -2.78 22.26
N ALA A 10 -7.77 -3.90 21.57
CA ALA A 10 -6.82 -4.56 20.67
C ALA A 10 -6.38 -3.66 19.51
N ILE A 11 -7.33 -2.99 18.83
CA ILE A 11 -7.00 -2.05 17.73
C ILE A 11 -6.10 -0.93 18.24
N HIS A 12 -6.38 -0.39 19.41
CA HIS A 12 -5.57 0.66 20.03
C HIS A 12 -4.15 0.17 20.36
N SER A 13 -4.01 -1.00 21.01
CA SER A 13 -2.70 -1.58 21.36
C SER A 13 -1.86 -1.88 20.12
N ILE A 14 -2.46 -2.55 19.12
CA ILE A 14 -1.77 -2.89 17.86
C ILE A 14 -1.30 -1.62 17.14
N THR A 15 -2.14 -0.58 17.12
CA THR A 15 -1.79 0.70 16.47
C THR A 15 -0.61 1.37 17.19
N LEU A 16 -0.62 1.39 18.53
CA LEU A 16 0.47 1.95 19.33
C LEU A 16 1.79 1.18 19.13
N GLU A 17 1.75 -0.15 19.21
CA GLU A 17 2.92 -1.01 19.04
C GLU A 17 3.50 -0.89 17.62
N TYR A 18 2.63 -0.93 16.60
CA TYR A 18 3.07 -0.80 15.22
C TYR A 18 3.70 0.57 14.95
N TRP A 19 3.10 1.64 15.50
CA TRP A 19 3.63 2.98 15.39
C TRP A 19 4.97 3.13 16.12
N ALA A 20 5.10 2.59 17.33
CA ALA A 20 6.35 2.63 18.09
C ALA A 20 7.49 1.89 17.38
N ALA A 21 7.19 0.79 16.68
CA ALA A 21 8.18 -0.01 15.98
C ALA A 21 8.57 0.57 14.60
N HIS A 22 7.63 1.14 13.86
CA HIS A 22 7.84 1.49 12.45
C HIS A 22 7.73 2.99 12.15
N SER A 23 7.21 3.79 13.07
CA SER A 23 6.89 5.22 12.87
C SER A 23 6.09 5.48 11.58
N ARG A 24 5.21 4.53 11.23
CA ARG A 24 4.43 4.52 10.00
C ARG A 24 2.98 4.13 10.31
N PRO A 25 2.01 4.63 9.52
CA PRO A 25 0.62 4.29 9.72
C PRO A 25 0.38 2.81 9.46
N LEU A 26 -0.43 2.20 10.34
CA LEU A 26 -0.88 0.82 10.15
C LEU A 26 -1.98 0.80 9.09
N LEU A 27 -1.71 0.17 7.94
CA LEU A 27 -2.69 0.07 6.87
C LEU A 27 -3.87 -0.82 7.28
N LEU A 28 -5.08 -0.39 6.90
CA LEU A 28 -6.31 -1.13 7.17
C LEU A 28 -6.33 -2.52 6.52
N SER A 29 -5.59 -2.71 5.42
CA SER A 29 -5.38 -4.02 4.78
C SER A 29 -4.56 -4.99 5.63
N ASN A 30 -3.67 -4.48 6.48
CA ASN A 30 -2.73 -5.27 7.28
C ASN A 30 -3.25 -5.52 8.70
N LEU A 31 -4.34 -4.84 9.07
CA LEU A 31 -4.96 -4.90 10.39
C LEU A 31 -5.68 -6.23 10.69
N PRO A 32 -6.38 -6.90 9.75
CA PRO A 32 -7.06 -8.18 10.02
C PRO A 32 -6.19 -9.28 10.64
N PRO A 33 -5.00 -9.64 10.09
CA PRO A 33 -4.18 -10.70 10.68
C PRO A 33 -3.63 -10.33 12.06
N LEU A 34 -3.40 -9.04 12.33
CA LEU A 34 -2.93 -8.58 13.64
C LEU A 34 -4.02 -8.67 14.71
N VAL A 35 -5.26 -8.35 14.33
CA VAL A 35 -6.41 -8.49 15.24
C VAL A 35 -6.71 -9.96 15.50
N GLU A 36 -6.59 -10.84 14.50
CA GLU A 36 -6.73 -12.29 14.70
C GLU A 36 -5.72 -12.86 15.70
N ALA A 37 -4.51 -12.29 15.74
CA ALA A 37 -3.46 -12.74 16.66
C ALA A 37 -3.74 -12.35 18.13
N GLN A 38 -4.43 -11.24 18.39
CA GLN A 38 -4.78 -10.81 19.75
C GLN A 38 -6.19 -11.25 20.20
N VAL A 39 -7.15 -11.27 19.27
CA VAL A 39 -8.56 -11.55 19.56
C VAL A 39 -9.02 -12.74 18.74
N THR A 40 -9.12 -13.89 19.40
CA THR A 40 -9.61 -15.12 18.77
C THR A 40 -11.06 -14.93 18.34
N ASN A 41 -11.39 -15.27 17.09
CA ASN A 41 -12.74 -15.16 16.53
C ASN A 41 -13.33 -13.73 16.50
N TYR A 42 -12.50 -12.68 16.37
CA TYR A 42 -12.98 -11.30 16.26
C TYR A 42 -14.05 -11.11 15.15
N LYS A 43 -14.02 -11.89 14.06
CA LYS A 43 -15.03 -11.87 12.99
C LYS A 43 -16.44 -12.18 13.50
N ASN A 44 -16.58 -13.09 14.46
CA ASN A 44 -17.87 -13.42 15.05
C ASN A 44 -18.36 -12.28 15.96
N MET A 45 -17.43 -11.62 16.65
CA MET A 45 -17.71 -10.47 17.52
C MET A 45 -18.04 -9.18 16.74
N LEU A 46 -17.62 -9.11 15.47
CA LEU A 46 -18.00 -8.05 14.55
C LEU A 46 -19.45 -8.18 14.06
N GLU A 47 -20.08 -9.35 14.25
CA GLU A 47 -21.44 -9.67 13.80
C GLU A 47 -21.69 -9.26 12.33
N LYS A 48 -22.51 -8.23 12.08
CA LYS A 48 -22.85 -7.69 10.76
C LYS A 48 -22.01 -6.47 10.35
N ARG A 49 -21.03 -6.06 11.16
CA ARG A 49 -20.20 -4.87 10.93
C ARG A 49 -18.89 -5.25 10.26
N THR A 50 -18.37 -4.34 9.44
CA THR A 50 -17.02 -4.49 8.88
C THR A 50 -15.99 -3.94 9.86
N LEU A 51 -14.77 -4.49 9.83
CA LEU A 51 -13.64 -3.98 10.62
C LEU A 51 -13.38 -2.49 10.34
N LYS A 52 -13.61 -2.05 9.09
CA LYS A 52 -13.56 -0.63 8.71
C LYS A 52 -14.57 0.23 9.46
N SER A 53 -15.79 -0.25 9.67
CA SER A 53 -16.81 0.46 10.45
C SER A 53 -16.40 0.57 11.92
N VAL A 54 -15.76 -0.45 12.46
CA VAL A 54 -15.29 -0.47 13.85
C VAL A 54 -14.16 0.52 14.06
N ILE A 55 -13.15 0.53 13.17
CA ILE A 55 -12.05 1.48 13.26
C ILE A 55 -12.56 2.92 13.17
N LYS A 56 -13.59 3.20 12.36
CA LYS A 56 -14.22 4.53 12.30
C LYS A 56 -14.87 4.92 13.63
N GLU A 57 -15.49 3.98 14.34
CA GLU A 57 -16.07 4.23 15.66
C GLU A 57 -14.96 4.50 16.70
N VAL A 58 -13.92 3.67 16.73
CA VAL A 58 -12.73 3.83 17.59
C VAL A 58 -12.03 5.17 17.31
N ALA A 59 -12.00 5.60 16.05
CA ALA A 59 -11.45 6.89 15.67
C ALA A 59 -12.36 8.07 16.08
N ALA A 60 -13.67 7.91 16.00
CA ALA A 60 -14.63 8.90 16.49
C ALA A 60 -14.57 9.05 18.03
N GLU A 61 -14.23 7.98 18.73
CA GLU A 61 -13.98 7.95 20.18
C GLU A 61 -12.61 8.55 20.57
N GLY A 62 -11.80 8.95 19.58
CA GLY A 62 -10.52 9.61 19.82
C GLY A 62 -9.40 8.69 20.32
N GLN A 63 -9.58 7.36 20.25
CA GLN A 63 -8.54 6.40 20.61
C GLN A 63 -7.49 6.23 19.51
N VAL A 64 -7.89 6.43 18.24
CA VAL A 64 -6.99 6.39 17.09
C VAL A 64 -7.36 7.48 16.08
N ARG A 65 -6.46 7.79 15.16
CA ARG A 65 -6.71 8.71 14.06
C ARG A 65 -6.62 7.94 12.73
N LEU A 66 -7.59 8.19 11.86
CA LEU A 66 -7.61 7.69 10.49
C LEU A 66 -6.88 8.67 9.58
N VAL A 67 -5.89 8.18 8.85
CA VAL A 67 -5.15 8.93 7.83
C VAL A 67 -5.41 8.30 6.47
N MET A 68 -5.80 9.11 5.50
CA MET A 68 -6.10 8.64 4.15
C MET A 68 -5.08 9.21 3.19
N HIS A 69 -4.58 8.39 2.28
CA HIS A 69 -3.68 8.86 1.23
C HIS A 69 -4.43 9.82 0.28
N PRO A 70 -3.84 10.97 -0.11
CA PRO A 70 -4.51 11.98 -0.94
C PRO A 70 -4.93 11.43 -2.31
N THR A 71 -4.04 10.72 -3.00
CA THR A 71 -4.30 10.12 -4.32
C THR A 71 -5.02 8.78 -4.27
N HIS A 72 -4.68 7.91 -3.29
CA HIS A 72 -5.21 6.55 -3.20
C HIS A 72 -6.19 6.40 -2.04
N LYS A 73 -7.47 6.72 -2.28
CA LYS A 73 -8.54 6.62 -1.25
C LYS A 73 -8.69 5.23 -0.60
N ALA A 74 -8.16 4.18 -1.22
CA ALA A 74 -8.12 2.83 -0.66
C ALA A 74 -6.98 2.62 0.36
N LYS A 75 -5.90 3.40 0.28
CA LYS A 75 -4.80 3.41 1.25
C LYS A 75 -5.21 4.24 2.47
N VAL A 76 -5.91 3.57 3.38
CA VAL A 76 -6.31 4.12 4.68
C VAL A 76 -5.41 3.52 5.75
N GLY A 77 -4.76 4.38 6.51
CA GLY A 77 -3.93 4.05 7.65
C GLY A 77 -4.58 4.45 8.98
N VAL A 78 -4.14 3.79 10.04
CA VAL A 78 -4.51 4.07 11.43
C VAL A 78 -3.24 4.48 12.16
N VAL A 79 -3.30 5.59 12.89
CA VAL A 79 -2.22 6.10 13.73
C VAL A 79 -2.73 6.42 15.14
N PRO A 80 -1.87 6.47 16.16
CA PRO A 80 -2.27 6.95 17.48
C PRO A 80 -2.79 8.39 17.43
N THR A 81 -3.73 8.75 18.31
CA THR A 81 -4.30 10.11 18.34
C THR A 81 -3.24 11.19 18.62
N SER A 82 -2.17 10.85 19.33
CA SER A 82 -1.03 11.73 19.59
C SER A 82 -0.12 11.95 18.38
N ALA A 83 -0.23 11.12 17.34
CA ALA A 83 0.61 11.19 16.16
C ALA A 83 -0.01 12.09 15.07
N VAL A 84 0.79 13.00 14.54
CA VAL A 84 0.48 13.73 13.31
C VAL A 84 1.22 13.04 12.18
N TYR A 85 0.48 12.35 11.33
CA TYR A 85 1.00 11.75 10.12
C TYR A 85 0.19 12.22 8.93
N GLU A 86 0.87 12.70 7.91
CA GLU A 86 0.29 13.01 6.62
C GLU A 86 1.05 12.19 5.58
N PHE A 87 0.33 11.54 4.67
CA PHE A 87 0.99 10.89 3.55
C PHE A 87 1.61 11.99 2.71
N GLU A 88 2.93 11.94 2.51
CA GLU A 88 3.60 12.83 1.58
C GLU A 88 2.84 12.76 0.24
N GLU A 89 2.37 13.91 -0.25
CA GLU A 89 1.96 14.00 -1.64
C GLU A 89 3.18 13.59 -2.46
N GLU A 90 3.11 12.45 -3.13
CA GLU A 90 4.10 12.08 -4.13
C GLU A 90 4.08 13.18 -5.20
N ALA A 91 4.94 14.18 -5.01
CA ALA A 91 5.23 15.20 -5.98
C ALA A 91 5.95 14.53 -7.15
N ARG A 92 5.18 13.96 -8.07
CA ARG A 92 5.58 13.42 -9.38
C ARG A 92 6.64 12.30 -9.30
N PRO A 93 6.40 11.11 -9.86
CA PRO A 93 7.21 9.94 -9.58
C PRO A 93 8.65 10.11 -10.09
N ALA A 94 9.63 10.04 -9.18
CA ALA A 94 10.94 9.50 -9.51
C ALA A 94 10.76 7.98 -9.71
N PRO A 95 11.34 7.36 -10.75
CA PRO A 95 11.09 5.95 -11.05
C PRO A 95 11.74 5.07 -9.97
N ALA A 96 10.93 4.58 -9.03
CA ALA A 96 11.33 3.56 -8.09
C ALA A 96 11.30 2.18 -8.78
N LYS A 97 12.25 1.35 -8.36
CA LYS A 97 12.47 -0.02 -8.82
C LYS A 97 11.24 -0.88 -8.53
N ASP A 98 10.52 -1.27 -9.57
CA ASP A 98 9.39 -2.18 -9.46
C ASP A 98 9.89 -3.63 -9.34
N SER A 99 9.81 -4.16 -8.12
CA SER A 99 9.50 -5.56 -7.90
C SER A 99 7.99 -5.73 -8.05
N ASP A 100 7.50 -5.80 -9.29
CA ASP A 100 6.08 -6.02 -9.57
C ASP A 100 5.86 -7.44 -10.09
N THR A 101 5.29 -8.27 -9.22
CA THR A 101 4.66 -9.54 -9.57
C THR A 101 3.29 -9.25 -10.17
N SER A 102 3.29 -8.72 -11.39
CA SER A 102 2.10 -8.55 -12.21
C SER A 102 2.34 -9.27 -13.53
N LYS A 103 1.38 -10.09 -13.96
CA LYS A 103 1.47 -10.84 -15.22
C LYS A 103 1.92 -9.91 -16.34
N PRO A 104 2.97 -10.26 -17.10
CA PRO A 104 3.51 -9.37 -18.13
C PRO A 104 2.42 -9.10 -19.15
N ARG A 105 2.07 -7.83 -19.33
CA ARG A 105 1.37 -7.41 -20.55
C ARG A 105 2.34 -7.67 -21.69
N GLU A 106 1.89 -8.30 -22.77
CA GLU A 106 2.76 -8.72 -23.89
C GLU A 106 3.58 -7.55 -24.47
N ASP A 107 3.11 -6.31 -24.32
CA ASP A 107 3.78 -5.07 -24.78
C ASP A 107 4.81 -4.47 -23.80
N GLU A 108 4.81 -4.91 -22.55
CA GLU A 108 5.68 -4.38 -21.48
C GLU A 108 7.19 -4.56 -21.72
N PRO A 109 7.69 -5.71 -22.23
CA PRO A 109 9.11 -5.88 -22.49
C PRO A 109 9.63 -4.95 -23.61
N VAL A 110 8.79 -4.60 -24.60
CA VAL A 110 9.16 -3.69 -25.68
C VAL A 110 9.34 -2.27 -25.15
N LEU A 111 8.39 -1.81 -24.34
CA LEU A 111 8.45 -0.48 -23.76
C LEU A 111 9.63 -0.32 -22.79
N LEU A 112 9.97 -1.38 -22.04
CA LEU A 112 11.17 -1.39 -21.20
C LEU A 112 12.46 -1.32 -22.02
N LEU A 113 12.55 -2.06 -23.14
CA LEU A 113 13.70 -2.00 -24.04
C LEU A 113 13.86 -0.60 -24.65
N LEU A 114 12.78 0.00 -25.16
CA LEU A 114 12.83 1.35 -25.74
C LEU A 114 13.22 2.41 -24.70
N ARG A 115 12.72 2.29 -23.47
CA ARG A 115 13.13 3.16 -22.35
C ARG A 115 14.59 2.98 -21.97
N ALA A 116 15.12 1.76 -22.03
CA ALA A 116 16.53 1.49 -21.77
C ALA A 116 17.42 2.11 -22.86
N LEU A 117 17.03 1.99 -24.13
CA LEU A 117 17.74 2.60 -25.26
C LEU A 117 17.72 4.13 -25.20
N ALA A 118 16.61 4.73 -24.77
CA ALA A 118 16.49 6.18 -24.61
C ALA A 118 17.38 6.78 -23.50
N ARG A 119 17.96 5.94 -22.64
CA ARG A 119 18.90 6.37 -21.59
C ARG A 119 20.36 6.31 -22.03
N LEU A 120 20.65 5.73 -23.19
CA LEU A 120 22.00 5.64 -23.73
C LEU A 120 22.44 6.97 -24.34
N SER A 121 23.73 7.24 -24.32
CA SER A 121 24.30 8.38 -25.02
C SER A 121 24.24 8.18 -26.55
N PRO A 122 24.30 9.27 -27.35
CA PRO A 122 24.25 9.16 -28.82
C PRO A 122 25.33 8.23 -29.39
N GLU A 123 26.54 8.26 -28.82
CA GLU A 123 27.68 7.43 -29.22
C GLU A 123 27.48 5.94 -28.92
N GLU A 124 26.72 5.62 -27.87
CA GLU A 124 26.36 4.25 -27.51
C GLU A 124 25.20 3.75 -28.37
N LEU A 125 24.25 4.62 -28.70
CA LEU A 125 23.10 4.30 -29.54
C LEU A 125 23.52 3.94 -30.97
N GLU A 126 24.53 4.60 -31.53
CA GLU A 126 25.10 4.26 -32.85
C GLU A 126 25.69 2.84 -32.92
N LYS A 127 26.12 2.29 -31.77
CA LYS A 127 26.66 0.92 -31.68
C LYS A 127 25.56 -0.12 -31.51
N VAL A 128 24.32 0.30 -31.24
CA VAL A 128 23.18 -0.59 -31.10
C VAL A 128 22.61 -0.93 -32.47
N ASN A 129 22.92 -2.12 -32.97
CA ASN A 129 22.34 -2.65 -34.20
C ASN A 129 21.31 -3.75 -33.87
N ILE A 130 20.01 -3.42 -33.97
CA ILE A 130 18.92 -4.37 -33.70
C ILE A 130 18.33 -4.84 -35.04
N PRO A 131 18.49 -6.12 -35.40
CA PRO A 131 17.87 -6.65 -36.61
C PRO A 131 16.35 -6.53 -36.55
N VAL A 132 15.73 -6.09 -37.66
CA VAL A 132 14.28 -5.83 -37.75
C VAL A 132 13.44 -7.07 -37.39
N ALA A 133 13.94 -8.28 -37.70
CA ALA A 133 13.28 -9.53 -37.35
C ALA A 133 13.09 -9.73 -35.83
N VAL A 134 13.95 -9.12 -35.00
CA VAL A 134 13.84 -9.17 -33.54
C VAL A 134 12.72 -8.24 -33.06
N LEU A 135 12.63 -7.02 -33.60
CA LEU A 135 11.58 -6.06 -33.25
C LEU A 135 10.18 -6.63 -33.58
N VAL A 136 10.02 -7.28 -34.74
CA VAL A 136 8.74 -7.88 -35.14
C VAL A 136 8.32 -9.04 -34.24
N LYS A 137 9.26 -9.78 -33.65
CA LYS A 137 8.98 -10.86 -32.69
C LYS A 137 8.63 -10.36 -31.30
N LEU A 138 9.07 -9.15 -30.95
CA LEU A 138 8.78 -8.52 -29.67
C LEU A 138 7.42 -7.81 -29.66
N LEU A 139 6.87 -7.46 -30.83
CA LEU A 139 5.58 -6.78 -31.02
C LEU A 139 4.40 -7.75 -31.29
N LYS A 140 4.59 -9.06 -31.13
CA LYS A 140 3.60 -10.12 -31.37
C LYS A 140 3.36 -10.91 -30.11
#